data_AF-A0A966VDS1-F1
#
_entry.id   AF-A0A966VDS1-F1
#
_cell.length_a   1.000
_cell.length_b   1.000
_cell.length_c   1.000
_cell.angle_alpha   90.00
_cell.angle_beta   90.00
_cell.angle_gamma   90.00
#
_symmetry.space_group_name_H-M   'P 1'
#
loop_
_entity.id
_entity.type
_entity.pdbx_description
1 polymer ?
#
loop_
_entity_poly.entity_id
_entity_poly.type
_entity_poly.pdbx_seq_one_letter_code
_entity_poly.pdbx_strand_id
1 'polypeptide(L)'
;MGGGTLKLSGSNSYTGASIVQEGTLALSGTGTSAVTVKSNAVLEIALTVPGTATFSNTAAVSLESGSKVRVTGIPASGSTYTLISGSSVASSATLETPISGYQLAVFNNSLQLQPFAAPTFSSNSFAATGSANSAFTYQIVASGSPTSYGATGLPGWASLNTFTGTITGTPNSTGTSTVTISATNAGGTVSTTLTLTVAPSVTAPVIT
;
A
#
# COMPACT_ATOMS: atom_id res chain seq x y z
N MET A 1 3.18 32.75 -15.93
CA MET A 1 2.17 32.25 -14.99
C MET A 1 2.94 31.88 -13.73
N GLY A 2 2.54 32.46 -12.60
CA GLY A 2 3.38 32.50 -11.41
C GLY A 2 3.05 31.32 -10.52
N GLY A 3 4.05 30.49 -10.22
CA GLY A 3 3.98 29.56 -9.10
C GLY A 3 3.65 30.30 -7.81
N GLY A 4 2.79 29.70 -6.99
CA GLY A 4 2.33 30.28 -5.73
C GLY A 4 1.38 29.34 -4.99
N THR A 5 0.97 29.76 -3.79
CA THR A 5 -0.02 29.05 -2.98
C THR A 5 -1.32 29.85 -2.96
N LEU A 6 -2.40 29.28 -3.49
CA LEU A 6 -3.75 29.80 -3.30
C LEU A 6 -4.35 29.13 -2.06
N LYS A 7 -4.71 29.90 -1.04
CA LYS A 7 -5.33 29.39 0.19
C LYS A 7 -6.79 29.77 0.23
N LEU A 8 -7.67 28.77 0.20
CA LEU A 8 -9.12 28.94 0.39
C LEU A 8 -9.48 28.34 1.75
N SER A 9 -10.03 29.15 2.66
CA SER A 9 -10.42 28.72 4.01
C SER A 9 -11.76 29.30 4.41
N GLY A 10 -12.53 28.58 5.23
CA GLY A 10 -13.87 28.99 5.64
C GLY A 10 -14.92 28.72 4.55
N SER A 11 -16.08 29.39 4.63
CA SER A 11 -17.10 29.32 3.57
C SER A 11 -16.68 30.21 2.41
N ASN A 12 -16.38 29.61 1.27
CA ASN A 12 -15.98 30.35 0.07
C ASN A 12 -17.07 30.23 -1.01
N SER A 13 -17.46 31.36 -1.59
CA SER A 13 -18.41 31.41 -2.70
C SER A 13 -17.77 32.13 -3.88
N TYR A 14 -17.44 31.38 -4.93
CA TYR A 14 -16.91 31.89 -6.18
C TYR A 14 -17.86 31.51 -7.30
N THR A 15 -18.06 32.39 -8.28
CA THR A 15 -18.82 32.07 -9.48
C THR A 15 -17.88 31.49 -10.52
N GLY A 16 -18.02 30.19 -10.84
CA GLY A 16 -17.22 29.51 -11.86
C GLY A 16 -16.24 28.47 -11.30
N ALA A 17 -15.71 27.62 -12.18
CA ALA A 17 -14.79 26.56 -11.80
C ALA A 17 -13.42 27.13 -11.36
N SER A 18 -12.88 26.61 -10.26
CA SER A 18 -11.51 26.87 -9.83
C SER A 18 -10.58 25.83 -10.44
N ILE A 19 -9.70 26.25 -11.36
CA ILE A 19 -8.72 25.38 -12.01
C ILE A 19 -7.31 25.78 -11.54
N VAL A 20 -6.59 24.85 -10.94
CA VAL A 20 -5.21 25.05 -10.48
C VAL A 20 -4.28 24.33 -11.44
N GLN A 21 -3.62 25.10 -12.29
CA GLN A 21 -2.73 24.59 -13.35
C GLN A 21 -1.33 24.24 -12.82
N GLU A 22 -0.85 25.01 -11.86
CA GLU A 22 0.46 24.88 -11.21
C GLU A 22 0.40 25.42 -9.78
N GLY A 23 1.39 25.07 -8.95
CA GLY A 23 1.48 25.55 -7.56
C GLY A 23 0.67 24.74 -6.56
N THR A 24 0.41 25.32 -5.39
CA THR A 24 -0.34 24.67 -4.30
C THR A 24 -1.71 25.30 -4.10
N LEU A 25 -2.76 24.49 -4.01
CA LEU A 25 -4.08 24.87 -3.51
C LEU A 25 -4.27 24.35 -2.09
N ALA A 26 -4.36 25.21 -1.09
CA ALA A 26 -4.68 24.82 0.27
C ALA A 26 -6.19 24.98 0.53
N LEU A 27 -6.88 23.91 0.94
CA LEU A 27 -8.33 23.91 1.18
C LEU A 27 -8.71 23.60 2.64
N SER A 28 -9.69 24.34 3.16
CA SER A 28 -10.43 24.00 4.38
C SER A 28 -11.82 24.63 4.41
N GLY A 29 -12.75 24.07 5.19
CA GLY A 29 -14.10 24.63 5.35
C GLY A 29 -15.06 24.16 4.26
N THR A 30 -15.75 25.08 3.59
CA THR A 30 -16.78 24.73 2.59
C THR A 30 -16.65 25.51 1.29
N GLY A 31 -17.11 24.90 0.20
CA GLY A 31 -17.17 25.50 -1.14
C GLY A 31 -18.42 25.12 -1.91
N THR A 32 -18.73 25.89 -2.95
CA THR A 32 -19.94 25.68 -3.78
C THR A 32 -19.65 25.53 -5.28
N SER A 33 -18.41 25.73 -5.70
CA SER A 33 -17.99 25.71 -7.10
C SER A 33 -17.03 24.58 -7.39
N ALA A 34 -17.03 24.12 -8.64
CA ALA A 34 -16.19 23.00 -9.04
C ALA A 34 -14.70 23.32 -8.84
N VAL A 35 -13.94 22.34 -8.36
CA VAL A 35 -12.48 22.46 -8.16
C VAL A 35 -11.78 21.43 -9.04
N THR A 36 -10.76 21.85 -9.79
CA THR A 36 -9.91 20.97 -10.59
C THR A 36 -8.44 21.25 -10.31
N VAL A 37 -7.70 20.24 -9.87
CA VAL A 37 -6.25 20.28 -9.65
C VAL A 37 -5.57 19.52 -10.78
N LYS A 38 -4.77 20.22 -11.59
CA LYS A 38 -4.09 19.67 -12.77
C LYS A 38 -2.84 18.88 -12.39
N SER A 39 -2.27 18.16 -13.36
CA SER A 39 -1.14 17.24 -13.18
C SER A 39 0.11 17.81 -12.50
N ASN A 40 0.36 19.12 -12.61
CA ASN A 40 1.54 19.77 -12.02
C ASN A 40 1.23 20.55 -10.74
N ALA A 41 0.01 20.42 -10.20
CA ALA A 41 -0.44 21.13 -9.03
C ALA A 41 -0.53 20.21 -7.80
N VAL A 42 -0.42 20.84 -6.64
CA VAL A 42 -0.50 20.20 -5.33
C VAL A 42 -1.77 20.66 -4.64
N LEU A 43 -2.57 19.73 -4.14
CA LEU A 43 -3.59 20.03 -3.15
C LEU A 43 -2.96 19.90 -1.76
N GLU A 44 -2.95 20.97 -0.98
CA GLU A 44 -2.60 20.94 0.44
C GLU A 44 -3.85 20.86 1.32
N ILE A 45 -3.85 19.95 2.28
CA ILE A 45 -4.97 19.78 3.20
C ILE A 45 -4.51 19.28 4.57
N ALA A 46 -5.02 19.90 5.64
CA ALA A 46 -4.68 19.52 7.00
C ALA A 46 -5.52 18.33 7.48
N LEU A 47 -4.96 17.46 8.29
CA LEU A 47 -5.74 16.48 9.03
C LEU A 47 -6.52 17.19 10.14
N THR A 48 -7.82 16.94 10.19
CA THR A 48 -8.70 17.39 11.26
C THR A 48 -9.11 16.19 12.10
N VAL A 49 -10.41 15.97 12.31
CA VAL A 49 -10.93 14.84 13.09
C VAL A 49 -11.24 13.68 12.12
N PRO A 50 -10.87 12.43 12.44
CA PRO A 50 -11.27 11.27 11.65
C PRO A 50 -12.76 11.26 11.31
N GLY A 51 -13.09 10.82 10.10
CA GLY A 51 -14.48 10.76 9.59
C GLY A 51 -15.13 12.10 9.20
N THR A 52 -14.60 13.25 9.62
CA THR A 52 -15.13 14.56 9.21
C THR A 52 -14.33 15.12 8.04
N ALA A 53 -15.02 15.64 7.02
CA ALA A 53 -14.36 16.26 5.88
C ALA A 53 -13.65 17.56 6.29
N THR A 54 -12.37 17.69 5.97
CA THR A 54 -11.63 18.94 6.20
C THR A 54 -12.09 20.05 5.25
N PHE A 55 -12.47 19.68 4.02
CA PHE A 55 -13.14 20.56 3.07
C PHE A 55 -14.37 19.87 2.48
N SER A 56 -15.54 20.52 2.59
CA SER A 56 -16.79 20.03 2.00
C SER A 56 -17.21 20.91 0.84
N ASN A 57 -17.22 20.36 -0.38
CA ASN A 57 -17.68 21.05 -1.56
C ASN A 57 -19.07 20.55 -1.97
N THR A 58 -20.00 21.45 -2.27
CA THR A 58 -21.29 21.03 -2.85
C THR A 58 -21.20 20.80 -4.36
N ALA A 59 -20.06 21.11 -4.98
CA ALA A 59 -19.78 20.84 -6.38
C ALA A 59 -18.73 19.74 -6.57
N ALA A 60 -18.44 19.42 -7.83
CA ALA A 60 -17.48 18.39 -8.21
C ALA A 60 -16.04 18.81 -7.82
N VAL A 61 -15.24 17.85 -7.37
CA VAL A 61 -13.81 18.00 -7.14
C VAL A 61 -13.06 16.96 -7.96
N SER A 62 -12.13 17.41 -8.80
CA SER A 62 -11.32 16.56 -9.66
C SER A 62 -9.83 16.80 -9.42
N LEU A 63 -9.08 15.73 -9.19
CA LEU A 63 -7.63 15.73 -9.14
C LEU A 63 -7.11 14.84 -10.28
N GLU A 64 -6.49 15.48 -11.28
CA GLU A 64 -6.06 14.80 -12.49
C GLU A 64 -4.81 13.92 -12.26
N SER A 65 -4.57 12.98 -13.18
CA SER A 65 -3.37 12.15 -13.14
C SER A 65 -2.10 13.02 -13.11
N GLY A 66 -1.17 12.67 -12.22
CA GLY A 66 0.07 13.44 -11.99
C GLY A 66 -0.02 14.43 -10.82
N SER A 67 -1.22 14.91 -10.47
CA SER A 67 -1.40 15.84 -9.34
C SER A 67 -0.98 15.19 -8.01
N LYS A 68 -0.59 16.03 -7.05
CA LYS A 68 -0.13 15.58 -5.73
C LYS A 68 -1.07 16.05 -4.62
N VAL A 69 -1.12 15.29 -3.53
CA VAL A 69 -1.76 15.73 -2.28
C VAL A 69 -0.70 15.84 -1.19
N ARG A 70 -0.52 17.05 -0.68
CA ARG A 70 0.24 17.34 0.53
C ARG A 70 -0.70 17.31 1.73
N VAL A 71 -0.56 16.29 2.55
CA VAL A 71 -1.28 16.21 3.82
C VAL A 71 -0.41 16.85 4.91
N THR A 72 -0.98 17.76 5.70
CA THR A 72 -0.32 18.33 6.88
C THR A 72 -0.92 17.76 8.16
N GLY A 73 -0.07 17.38 9.11
CA GLY A 73 -0.45 16.65 10.33
C GLY A 73 -0.01 15.19 10.31
N ILE A 74 -0.13 14.52 11.46
CA ILE A 74 0.25 13.11 11.65
C ILE A 74 -1.04 12.31 11.85
N PRO A 75 -1.38 11.35 10.98
CA PRO A 75 -2.59 10.56 11.17
C PRO A 75 -2.44 9.64 12.39
N ALA A 76 -3.50 9.54 13.18
CA ALA A 76 -3.58 8.56 14.26
C ALA A 76 -3.69 7.14 13.65
N SER A 77 -2.84 6.22 14.10
CA SER A 77 -2.74 4.86 13.58
C SER A 77 -4.11 4.18 13.40
N GLY A 78 -4.33 3.59 12.23
CA GLY A 78 -5.57 2.88 11.89
C GLY A 78 -6.79 3.77 11.59
N SER A 79 -6.69 5.08 11.73
CA SER A 79 -7.82 6.00 11.51
C SER A 79 -7.95 6.43 10.06
N THR A 80 -9.18 6.48 9.53
CA THR A 80 -9.47 7.07 8.21
C THR A 80 -9.87 8.54 8.34
N TYR A 81 -9.29 9.39 7.50
CA TYR A 81 -9.58 10.82 7.43
C TYR A 81 -10.26 11.15 6.11
N THR A 82 -11.41 11.81 6.18
CA THR A 82 -12.02 12.42 5.00
C THR A 82 -11.32 13.75 4.74
N LEU A 83 -10.53 13.81 3.66
CA LEU A 83 -9.84 15.04 3.29
C LEU A 83 -10.83 15.99 2.64
N ILE A 84 -11.50 15.51 1.59
CA ILE A 84 -12.47 16.28 0.80
C ILE A 84 -13.75 15.48 0.63
N SER A 85 -14.91 16.13 0.74
CA SER A 85 -16.18 15.64 0.19
C SER A 85 -16.66 16.54 -0.95
N GLY A 86 -17.37 15.97 -1.91
CA GLY A 86 -17.86 16.64 -3.12
C GLY A 86 -19.22 16.10 -3.57
N SER A 87 -19.90 16.79 -4.50
CA SER A 87 -21.03 16.16 -5.21
C SER A 87 -20.57 15.01 -6.10
N SER A 88 -19.36 15.13 -6.64
CA SER A 88 -18.54 14.03 -7.16
C SER A 88 -17.09 14.29 -6.82
N VAL A 89 -16.36 13.22 -6.51
CA VAL A 89 -14.91 13.28 -6.31
C VAL A 89 -14.26 12.25 -7.22
N ALA A 90 -13.37 12.72 -8.09
CA ALA A 90 -12.53 11.89 -8.93
C ALA A 90 -11.07 12.24 -8.67
N SER A 91 -10.23 11.25 -8.37
CA SER A 91 -8.83 11.48 -8.08
C SER A 91 -7.97 10.32 -8.54
N SER A 92 -6.88 10.63 -9.22
CA SER A 92 -5.73 9.73 -9.43
C SER A 92 -4.45 10.31 -8.82
N ALA A 93 -4.60 11.27 -7.90
CA ALA A 93 -3.48 11.91 -7.25
C ALA A 93 -2.71 10.94 -6.35
N THR A 94 -1.41 11.18 -6.20
CA THR A 94 -0.57 10.47 -5.22
C THR A 94 -0.22 11.40 -4.06
N LEU A 95 0.16 10.85 -2.91
CA LEU A 95 0.77 11.66 -1.85
C LEU A 95 2.03 12.37 -2.38
N GLU A 96 2.20 13.65 -2.03
CA GLU A 96 3.43 14.39 -2.34
C GLU A 96 4.61 13.78 -1.60
N THR A 97 4.43 13.53 -0.29
CA THR A 97 5.35 12.80 0.56
C THR A 97 4.66 11.53 1.07
N PRO A 98 5.25 10.33 0.89
CA PRO A 98 4.67 9.11 1.43
C PRO A 98 4.42 9.19 2.94
N ILE A 99 3.24 8.74 3.37
CA ILE A 99 2.90 8.59 4.78
C ILE A 99 2.91 7.09 5.08
N SER A 100 3.81 6.65 5.95
CA SER A 100 3.93 5.23 6.32
C SER A 100 2.60 4.70 6.83
N GLY A 101 2.10 3.57 6.31
CA GLY A 101 0.82 3.01 6.71
C GLY A 101 -0.40 3.52 5.95
N TYR A 102 -0.28 4.52 5.07
CA TYR A 102 -1.44 5.23 4.52
C TYR A 102 -1.42 5.37 3.00
N GLN A 103 -2.63 5.48 2.44
CA GLN A 103 -2.87 5.76 1.02
C GLN A 103 -4.03 6.71 0.84
N LEU A 104 -4.07 7.34 -0.34
CA LEU A 104 -5.24 8.05 -0.81
C LEU A 104 -6.22 7.08 -1.46
N ALA A 105 -7.51 7.27 -1.19
CA ALA A 105 -8.57 6.55 -1.87
C ALA A 105 -9.79 7.43 -2.08
N VAL A 106 -10.55 7.13 -3.12
CA VAL A 106 -11.85 7.75 -3.34
C VAL A 106 -12.93 6.76 -2.94
N PHE A 107 -13.79 7.16 -2.00
CA PHE A 107 -14.90 6.35 -1.52
C PHE A 107 -16.09 7.26 -1.20
N ASN A 108 -17.30 6.87 -1.63
CA ASN A 108 -18.54 7.64 -1.42
C ASN A 108 -18.39 9.15 -1.69
N ASN A 109 -17.89 9.49 -2.89
CA ASN A 109 -17.69 10.87 -3.34
C ASN A 109 -16.83 11.69 -2.36
N SER A 110 -15.85 11.04 -1.74
CA SER A 110 -14.90 11.65 -0.83
C SER A 110 -13.49 11.19 -1.13
N LEU A 111 -12.54 12.10 -1.10
CA LEU A 111 -11.11 11.78 -1.08
C LEU A 111 -10.71 11.53 0.37
N GLN A 112 -10.22 10.34 0.66
CA GLN A 112 -9.84 9.91 1.99
C GLN A 112 -8.34 9.60 2.06
N LEU A 113 -7.75 9.89 3.21
CA LEU A 113 -6.49 9.29 3.64
C LEU A 113 -6.85 8.12 4.55
N GLN A 114 -6.59 6.90 4.11
CA GLN A 114 -6.96 5.69 4.84
C GLN A 114 -5.76 4.77 5.05
N PRO A 115 -5.78 3.90 6.06
CA PRO A 115 -4.75 2.88 6.24
C PRO A 115 -4.60 2.02 4.98
N PHE A 116 -3.35 1.69 4.63
CA PHE A 116 -3.04 0.67 3.65
C PHE A 116 -3.28 -0.69 4.29
N ALA A 117 -3.94 -1.62 3.59
CA ALA A 117 -4.17 -2.95 4.14
C ALA A 117 -2.87 -3.77 4.11
N ALA A 118 -2.54 -4.45 5.21
CA ALA A 118 -1.42 -5.39 5.23
C ALA A 118 -1.65 -6.56 4.24
N PRO A 119 -0.60 -7.26 3.80
CA PRO A 119 -0.75 -8.39 2.90
C PRO A 119 -1.57 -9.53 3.55
N THR A 120 -2.11 -10.43 2.73
CA THR A 120 -2.71 -11.67 3.22
C THR A 120 -2.13 -12.86 2.48
N PHE A 121 -1.76 -13.93 3.18
CA PHE A 121 -1.29 -15.14 2.51
C PHE A 121 -2.45 -15.78 1.74
N SER A 122 -2.20 -16.11 0.47
CA SER A 122 -3.22 -16.68 -0.42
C SER A 122 -3.24 -18.22 -0.41
N SER A 123 -2.25 -18.87 0.21
CA SER A 123 -2.20 -20.32 0.39
C SER A 123 -2.73 -20.72 1.77
N ASN A 124 -3.55 -21.77 1.82
CA ASN A 124 -3.99 -22.42 3.06
C ASN A 124 -3.05 -23.53 3.54
N SER A 125 -2.06 -23.94 2.73
CA SER A 125 -1.06 -24.94 3.10
C SER A 125 0.31 -24.29 3.27
N PHE A 126 0.79 -24.27 4.51
CA PHE A 126 2.15 -23.88 4.87
C PHE A 126 3.00 -25.12 5.19
N ALA A 127 3.00 -26.07 4.27
CA ALA A 127 3.86 -27.25 4.31
C ALA A 127 4.47 -27.48 2.92
N ALA A 128 5.76 -27.79 2.88
CA ALA A 128 6.46 -28.13 1.65
C ALA A 128 7.39 -29.32 1.88
N THR A 129 7.45 -30.22 0.89
CA THR A 129 8.30 -31.41 0.95
C THR A 129 9.34 -31.36 -0.18
N GLY A 130 10.61 -31.57 0.17
CA GLY A 130 11.71 -31.78 -0.77
C GLY A 130 12.36 -33.15 -0.58
N SER A 131 13.34 -33.48 -1.42
CA SER A 131 14.15 -34.68 -1.29
C SER A 131 15.61 -34.32 -1.08
N ALA A 132 16.32 -35.12 -0.28
CA ALA A 132 17.75 -34.97 -0.10
C ALA A 132 18.48 -35.06 -1.45
N ASN A 133 19.45 -34.16 -1.64
CA ASN A 133 20.29 -33.98 -2.84
C ASN A 133 19.53 -33.56 -4.12
N SER A 134 18.29 -33.08 -3.99
CA SER A 134 17.51 -32.53 -5.11
C SER A 134 17.27 -31.03 -4.94
N ALA A 135 17.17 -30.31 -6.05
CA ALA A 135 16.81 -28.89 -6.00
C ALA A 135 15.43 -28.71 -5.35
N PHE A 136 15.33 -27.77 -4.42
CA PHE A 136 14.10 -27.39 -3.74
C PHE A 136 13.69 -25.97 -4.14
N THR A 137 12.39 -25.77 -4.34
CA THR A 137 11.79 -24.45 -4.55
C THR A 137 10.46 -24.35 -3.82
N TYR A 138 10.22 -23.22 -3.15
CA TYR A 138 8.95 -22.89 -2.53
C TYR A 138 8.65 -21.40 -2.74
N GLN A 139 7.44 -21.09 -3.19
CA GLN A 139 7.02 -19.71 -3.43
C GLN A 139 6.10 -19.25 -2.29
N ILE A 140 6.50 -18.20 -1.58
CA ILE A 140 5.60 -17.49 -0.68
C ILE A 140 4.60 -16.70 -1.54
N VAL A 141 3.30 -16.98 -1.43
CA VAL A 141 2.26 -16.27 -2.18
C VAL A 141 1.39 -15.47 -1.21
N ALA A 142 1.35 -14.17 -1.43
CA ALA A 142 0.53 -13.24 -0.66
C ALA A 142 -0.13 -12.21 -1.58
N SER A 143 -1.36 -11.82 -1.25
CA SER A 143 -2.09 -10.74 -1.88
C SER A 143 -1.88 -9.41 -1.13
N GLY A 144 -2.41 -8.31 -1.65
CA GLY A 144 -2.23 -6.98 -1.05
C GLY A 144 -0.92 -6.29 -1.41
N SER A 145 -0.33 -6.62 -2.57
CA SER A 145 0.89 -5.99 -3.10
C SER A 145 2.07 -5.95 -2.11
N PRO A 146 2.60 -7.11 -1.68
CA PRO A 146 3.84 -7.16 -0.91
C PRO A 146 4.98 -6.43 -1.62
N THR A 147 5.74 -5.65 -0.88
CA THR A 147 6.98 -5.01 -1.34
C THR A 147 8.22 -5.79 -0.91
N SER A 148 8.09 -6.68 0.06
CA SER A 148 9.16 -7.58 0.49
C SER A 148 8.62 -8.83 1.20
N TYR A 149 9.46 -9.85 1.25
CA TYR A 149 9.24 -11.11 1.95
C TYR A 149 10.37 -11.39 2.94
N GLY A 150 10.06 -12.12 4.01
CA GLY A 150 11.02 -12.57 5.02
C GLY A 150 10.91 -14.05 5.33
N ALA A 151 12.01 -14.64 5.82
CA ALA A 151 12.05 -16.00 6.32
C ALA A 151 13.10 -16.11 7.43
N THR A 152 12.70 -16.57 8.61
CA THR A 152 13.60 -16.85 9.74
C THR A 152 13.50 -18.33 10.13
N GLY A 153 14.61 -18.90 10.61
CA GLY A 153 14.69 -20.34 10.88
C GLY A 153 14.89 -21.21 9.64
N LEU A 154 15.33 -20.62 8.52
CA LEU A 154 15.70 -21.38 7.33
C LEU A 154 16.81 -22.40 7.66
N PRO A 155 16.69 -23.66 7.19
CA PRO A 155 17.81 -24.60 7.21
C PRO A 155 19.02 -24.04 6.47
N GLY A 156 20.23 -24.45 6.87
CA GLY A 156 21.47 -23.93 6.26
C GLY A 156 21.62 -24.17 4.76
N TRP A 157 20.80 -25.06 4.17
CA TRP A 157 20.77 -25.32 2.73
C TRP A 157 19.83 -24.41 1.94
N ALA A 158 18.99 -23.61 2.61
CA ALA A 158 17.94 -22.80 2.01
C ALA A 158 18.25 -21.30 2.05
N SER A 159 17.80 -20.57 1.04
CA SER A 159 17.89 -19.11 0.97
C SER A 159 16.59 -18.51 0.42
N LEU A 160 16.24 -17.30 0.84
CA LEU A 160 15.07 -16.56 0.37
C LEU A 160 15.51 -15.43 -0.56
N ASN A 161 14.86 -15.32 -1.73
CA ASN A 161 14.81 -14.08 -2.48
C ASN A 161 13.73 -13.16 -1.86
N THR A 162 14.16 -12.09 -1.18
CA THR A 162 13.26 -11.21 -0.42
C THR A 162 12.37 -10.34 -1.30
N PHE A 163 12.65 -10.22 -2.60
CA PHE A 163 11.84 -9.46 -3.54
C PHE A 163 10.75 -10.34 -4.17
N THR A 164 11.10 -11.55 -4.58
CA THR A 164 10.15 -12.47 -5.24
C THR A 164 9.41 -13.37 -4.26
N GLY A 165 9.91 -13.57 -3.04
CA GLY A 165 9.33 -14.50 -2.06
C GLY A 165 9.70 -15.98 -2.31
N THR A 166 10.66 -16.25 -3.21
CA THR A 166 11.05 -17.61 -3.57
C THR A 166 12.14 -18.12 -2.63
N ILE A 167 11.88 -19.22 -1.93
CA ILE A 167 12.85 -19.98 -1.15
C ILE A 167 13.44 -21.06 -2.04
N THR A 168 14.76 -21.11 -2.16
CA THR A 168 15.48 -22.10 -2.99
C THR A 168 16.66 -22.71 -2.24
N GLY A 169 17.09 -23.90 -2.68
CA GLY A 169 18.25 -24.57 -2.10
C GLY A 169 18.41 -26.01 -2.55
N THR A 170 19.35 -26.73 -1.93
CA THR A 170 19.55 -28.17 -2.14
C THR A 170 19.75 -28.85 -0.79
N PRO A 171 18.73 -29.53 -0.23
CA PRO A 171 18.84 -30.20 1.05
C PRO A 171 19.93 -31.29 1.03
N ASN A 172 20.77 -31.34 2.06
CA ASN A 172 21.85 -32.31 2.18
C ASN A 172 21.59 -33.41 3.22
N SER A 173 20.46 -33.34 3.94
CA SER A 173 20.06 -34.29 4.97
C SER A 173 18.55 -34.30 5.13
N THR A 174 18.00 -35.46 5.47
CA THR A 174 16.57 -35.62 5.80
C THR A 174 16.22 -34.95 7.12
N GLY A 175 14.99 -34.46 7.24
CA GLY A 175 14.51 -33.88 8.49
C GLY A 175 13.38 -32.90 8.27
N THR A 176 12.86 -32.38 9.38
CA THR A 176 11.80 -31.37 9.39
C THR A 176 12.34 -30.07 9.98
N SER A 177 11.95 -28.94 9.41
CA SER A 177 12.30 -27.62 9.89
C SER A 177 11.10 -26.70 9.86
N THR A 178 11.03 -25.83 10.87
CA THR A 178 9.95 -24.86 11.03
C THR A 178 10.50 -23.48 10.71
N VAL A 179 9.97 -22.85 9.65
CA VAL A 179 10.42 -21.56 9.14
C VAL A 179 9.30 -20.55 9.36
N THR A 180 9.59 -19.41 10.00
CA THR A 180 8.63 -18.30 10.04
C THR A 180 8.80 -17.48 8.77
N ILE A 181 7.79 -17.48 7.90
CA ILE A 181 7.76 -16.69 6.67
C ILE A 181 6.90 -15.44 6.87
N SER A 182 7.25 -14.35 6.19
CA SER A 182 6.54 -13.08 6.26
C SER A 182 6.37 -12.41 4.89
N ALA A 183 5.34 -11.57 4.78
CA ALA A 183 5.12 -10.67 3.66
C ALA A 183 4.82 -9.26 4.20
N THR A 184 5.43 -8.25 3.61
CA THR A 184 5.38 -6.87 4.09
C THR A 184 4.99 -5.91 2.96
N ASN A 185 4.14 -4.94 3.27
CA ASN A 185 3.86 -3.77 2.44
C ASN A 185 3.77 -2.51 3.32
N ALA A 186 3.35 -1.37 2.75
CA ALA A 186 3.16 -0.13 3.49
C ALA A 186 2.12 -0.24 4.62
N GLY A 187 1.15 -1.15 4.52
CA GLY A 187 0.10 -1.42 5.50
C GLY A 187 0.52 -2.33 6.66
N GLY A 188 1.70 -2.93 6.58
CA GLY A 188 2.28 -3.73 7.65
C GLY A 188 2.88 -5.05 7.19
N THR A 189 3.14 -5.92 8.16
CA THR A 189 3.74 -7.24 7.96
C THR A 189 2.79 -8.31 8.48
N VAL A 190 2.60 -9.36 7.69
CA VAL A 190 1.97 -10.60 8.15
C VAL A 190 3.01 -11.72 8.19
N SER A 191 2.88 -12.62 9.16
CA SER A 191 3.78 -13.75 9.36
C SER A 191 3.00 -15.03 9.62
N THR A 192 3.56 -16.16 9.19
CA THR A 192 3.02 -17.49 9.44
C THR A 192 4.15 -18.51 9.47
N THR A 193 3.85 -19.74 9.84
CA THR A 193 4.81 -20.82 9.97
C THR A 193 4.71 -21.77 8.78
N LEU A 194 5.84 -21.99 8.10
CA LEU A 194 6.04 -22.97 7.05
C LEU A 194 6.80 -24.19 7.60
N THR A 195 6.22 -25.38 7.45
CA THR A 195 6.88 -26.65 7.74
C THR A 195 7.58 -27.15 6.48
N LEU A 196 8.91 -27.27 6.55
CA LEU A 196 9.73 -27.87 5.50
C LEU A 196 10.11 -29.29 5.88
N THR A 197 9.73 -30.27 5.06
CA THR A 197 10.09 -31.68 5.24
C THR A 197 11.04 -32.11 4.14
N VAL A 198 12.18 -32.69 4.49
CA VAL A 198 13.13 -33.29 3.55
C VAL A 198 13.05 -34.80 3.67
N ALA A 199 12.53 -35.44 2.64
CA ALA A 199 12.48 -36.89 2.50
C ALA A 199 13.84 -37.45 2.00
N PRO A 200 14.10 -38.76 2.21
CA PRO A 200 15.26 -39.41 1.62
C PRO A 200 15.33 -39.23 0.10
N SER A 201 16.55 -39.29 -0.44
CA SER A 201 16.74 -39.32 -1.89
C SER A 201 16.22 -40.64 -2.45
N VAL A 202 15.35 -40.60 -3.46
CA VAL A 202 14.93 -41.79 -4.18
C VAL A 202 15.96 -42.11 -5.27
N THR A 203 16.99 -42.87 -4.93
CA THR A 203 17.87 -43.46 -5.93
C THR A 203 17.23 -44.76 -6.43
N ALA A 204 17.08 -44.88 -7.76
CA ALA A 204 16.67 -46.15 -8.36
C ALA A 204 17.73 -47.23 -8.04
N PRO A 205 17.34 -48.49 -7.81
CA PRO A 205 18.30 -49.56 -7.57
C PRO A 205 19.25 -49.71 -8.76
N VAL A 206 20.54 -49.78 -8.50
CA VAL A 206 21.53 -50.17 -9.51
C VAL A 206 21.70 -51.68 -9.42
N ILE A 207 21.43 -52.40 -10.52
CA ILE A 207 21.83 -53.80 -10.67
C ILE A 207 23.26 -53.79 -11.22
N THR A 208 24.19 -54.30 -10.43
CA THR A 208 25.60 -54.56 -10.82
C THR A 208 25.89 -56.03 -10.79
#